data_AF-C6VUT8-F1
#
_entry.id   AF-C6VUT8-F1
#
_cell.length_a   1.000
_cell.length_b   1.000
_cell.length_c   1.000
_cell.angle_alpha   90.00
_cell.angle_beta   90.00
_cell.angle_gamma   90.00
#
_symmetry.space_group_name_H-M   'P 1'
#
loop_
_entity.id
_entity.type
_entity.pdbx_description
1 polymer ?
#
loop_
_entity_poly.entity_id
_entity_poly.type
_entity_poly.pdbx_seq_one_letter_code
_entity_poly.pdbx_strand_id
1 'polypeptide(L)'
;MYSAQNRETIALRTEPLEVWGAGADADIPLTREGIDKLAQSYADTLIGRTGRIYLALENIRGTRDATILKVYVHTTELAEWQVEHLADSISLFGLRRASSAEGLTSFLDITSIINNLSATGPFHQMRVHIQPERVLPETTDIVIESIRIFLEH
;
A
#
# COMPACT_ATOMS: atom_id res chain seq x y z
N MET A 1 -18.76 -8.65 -9.87
CA MET A 1 -19.16 -7.25 -9.64
C MET A 1 -18.93 -7.00 -8.16
N TYR A 2 -17.76 -6.45 -7.78
CA TYR A 2 -17.39 -6.25 -6.38
C TYR A 2 -18.17 -5.05 -5.83
N SER A 3 -18.99 -5.26 -4.79
CA SER A 3 -19.78 -4.20 -4.17
C SER A 3 -18.86 -3.24 -3.41
N ALA A 4 -18.91 -1.95 -3.75
CA ALA A 4 -18.18 -0.90 -3.04
C ALA A 4 -18.70 -0.64 -1.61
N GLN A 5 -19.80 -1.29 -1.20
CA GLN A 5 -20.46 -1.04 0.10
C GLN A 5 -19.78 -1.72 1.30
N ASN A 6 -18.74 -2.54 1.11
CA ASN A 6 -18.07 -3.26 2.20
C ASN A 6 -16.62 -2.82 2.44
N ARG A 7 -16.23 -1.63 1.96
CA ARG A 7 -14.85 -1.10 2.08
C ARG A 7 -14.79 0.17 2.88
N GLU A 8 -14.01 0.16 3.95
CA GLU A 8 -13.82 1.30 4.82
C GLU A 8 -12.40 1.85 4.68
N THR A 9 -12.26 3.08 4.20
CA THR A 9 -10.95 3.73 4.11
C THR A 9 -10.39 3.99 5.51
N ILE A 10 -9.13 3.62 5.71
CA ILE A 10 -8.32 3.86 6.91
C ILE A 10 -7.43 5.08 6.68
N ALA A 11 -6.76 5.11 5.53
CA ALA A 11 -5.88 6.19 5.13
C ALA A 11 -5.84 6.33 3.60
N LEU A 12 -5.57 7.56 3.15
CA LEU A 12 -5.47 7.90 1.75
C LEU A 12 -4.38 8.97 1.58
N ARG A 13 -3.47 8.72 0.64
CA ARG A 13 -2.50 9.67 0.13
C ARG A 13 -2.82 9.94 -1.34
N THR A 14 -3.09 11.18 -1.70
CA THR A 14 -3.46 11.59 -3.08
C THR A 14 -2.34 12.33 -3.80
N GLU A 15 -1.22 12.58 -3.13
CA GLU A 15 -0.03 13.11 -3.79
C GLU A 15 0.56 12.02 -4.68
N PRO A 16 0.84 12.28 -5.97
CA PRO A 16 1.50 11.30 -6.81
C PRO A 16 2.86 10.87 -6.23
N LEU A 17 3.18 9.58 -6.38
CA LEU A 17 4.50 9.01 -6.08
C LEU A 17 5.21 8.68 -7.39
N GLU A 18 6.28 9.41 -7.68
CA GLU A 18 7.15 9.12 -8.82
C GLU A 18 8.18 8.06 -8.43
N VAL A 19 8.27 6.99 -9.23
CA VAL A 19 9.20 5.88 -9.03
C VAL A 19 10.23 5.87 -10.16
N TRP A 20 11.49 6.01 -9.78
CA TRP A 20 12.66 6.07 -10.68
C TRP A 20 13.90 5.59 -9.92
N GLY A 21 15.02 5.39 -10.62
CA GLY A 21 16.26 4.91 -10.00
C GLY A 21 16.05 3.65 -9.16
N ALA A 22 16.42 3.72 -7.88
CA ALA A 22 16.32 2.62 -6.92
C ALA A 22 14.93 2.44 -6.28
N GLY A 23 13.99 3.37 -6.46
CA GLY A 23 12.67 3.32 -5.84
C GLY A 23 12.16 4.67 -5.34
N ALA A 24 11.11 4.61 -4.52
CA ALA A 24 10.52 5.79 -3.90
C ALA A 24 9.80 5.45 -2.60
N ASP A 25 9.73 6.43 -1.70
CA ASP A 25 9.05 6.32 -0.41
C ASP A 25 7.81 7.21 -0.34
N ALA A 26 6.77 6.71 0.32
CA ALA A 26 5.57 7.48 0.63
C ALA A 26 5.20 7.32 2.10
N ASP A 27 5.09 8.45 2.80
CA ASP A 27 4.49 8.52 4.13
C ASP A 27 2.97 8.64 3.99
N ILE A 28 2.26 7.74 4.66
CA ILE A 28 0.79 7.65 4.66
C ILE A 28 0.30 7.93 6.08
N PRO A 29 -0.13 9.17 6.36
CA PRO A 29 -0.71 9.50 7.66
C PRO A 29 -2.05 8.77 7.83
N LEU A 30 -2.22 8.14 8.98
CA LEU A 30 -3.49 7.53 9.36
C LEU A 30 -4.44 8.61 9.86
N THR A 31 -5.71 8.52 9.44
CA THR A 31 -6.75 9.34 10.03
C THR A 31 -7.09 8.82 11.44
N ARG A 32 -7.61 9.69 12.31
CA ARG A 32 -8.09 9.25 13.63
C ARG A 32 -9.12 8.13 13.52
N GLU A 33 -10.08 8.28 12.61
CA GLU A 33 -11.08 7.25 12.31
C GLU A 33 -10.42 5.96 11.81
N GLY A 34 -9.38 6.06 10.99
CA GLY A 34 -8.59 4.92 10.54
C GLY A 34 -7.88 4.17 11.67
N ILE A 35 -7.30 4.89 12.64
CA ILE A 35 -6.69 4.29 13.83
C ILE A 35 -7.73 3.51 14.64
N ASP A 36 -8.91 4.10 14.85
CA ASP A 36 -10.01 3.46 15.58
C ASP A 36 -10.50 2.19 14.84
N LYS A 37 -10.61 2.23 13.51
CA LYS A 37 -10.95 1.07 12.67
C LYS A 37 -9.89 -0.03 12.74
N LEU A 38 -8.62 0.31 12.72
CA LEU A 38 -7.53 -0.66 12.86
C LEU A 38 -7.55 -1.34 14.23
N ALA A 39 -7.73 -0.56 15.30
CA ALA A 39 -7.85 -1.09 16.65
C ALA A 39 -9.05 -2.06 16.78
N GLN A 40 -10.20 -1.69 16.20
CA GLN A 40 -11.38 -2.56 16.18
C GLN A 40 -11.15 -3.83 15.34
N SER A 41 -10.55 -3.70 14.16
CA SER A 41 -10.25 -4.84 13.28
C SER A 41 -9.28 -5.83 13.94
N TYR A 42 -8.28 -5.32 14.67
CA TYR A 42 -7.38 -6.14 15.47
C TYR A 42 -8.12 -6.85 16.61
N ALA A 43 -8.96 -6.14 17.37
CA ALA A 43 -9.77 -6.73 18.43
C ALA A 43 -10.72 -7.83 17.90
N ASP A 44 -11.35 -7.60 16.74
CA ASP A 44 -12.19 -8.58 16.05
C ASP A 44 -11.38 -9.83 15.65
N THR A 45 -10.14 -9.65 15.18
CA THR A 45 -9.23 -10.76 14.86
C THR A 45 -8.94 -11.63 16.08
N LEU A 46 -8.77 -11.04 17.27
CA LEU A 46 -8.52 -11.78 18.51
C LEU A 46 -9.70 -12.67 18.93
N ILE A 47 -10.94 -12.32 18.53
CA ILE A 47 -12.15 -13.12 18.78
C ILE A 47 -12.58 -13.97 17.59
N GLY A 48 -11.70 -14.14 16.59
CA GLY A 48 -11.92 -15.00 15.42
C GLY A 48 -12.79 -14.40 14.32
N ARG A 49 -13.05 -13.08 14.33
CA ARG A 49 -13.71 -12.36 13.23
C ARG A 49 -12.65 -11.75 12.34
N THR A 50 -12.61 -12.13 11.06
CA THR A 50 -11.54 -11.70 10.15
C THR A 50 -12.04 -10.70 9.13
N GLY A 51 -11.71 -9.42 9.33
CA GLY A 51 -11.67 -8.43 8.25
C GLY A 51 -10.33 -8.52 7.50
N ARG A 52 -10.31 -8.13 6.23
CA ARG A 52 -9.09 -8.05 5.42
C ARG A 52 -8.66 -6.61 5.24
N ILE A 53 -7.37 -6.35 5.37
CA ILE A 53 -6.81 -5.01 5.21
C ILE A 53 -5.95 -5.01 3.95
N TYR A 54 -6.23 -4.09 3.05
CA TYR A 54 -5.54 -3.99 1.77
C TYR A 54 -4.83 -2.65 1.62
N LEU A 55 -3.65 -2.70 1.01
CA LEU A 55 -2.95 -1.56 0.43
C LEU A 55 -3.28 -1.51 -1.07
N ALA A 56 -3.94 -0.44 -1.50
CA ALA A 56 -4.18 -0.15 -2.91
C ALA A 56 -3.14 0.84 -3.43
N LEU A 57 -2.49 0.47 -4.53
CA LEU A 57 -1.71 1.36 -5.38
C LEU A 57 -2.56 1.63 -6.62
N GLU A 58 -3.08 2.86 -6.72
CA GLU A 58 -4.13 3.21 -7.67
C GLU A 58 -3.56 4.04 -8.83
N ASN A 59 -4.12 3.80 -10.02
CA ASN A 59 -3.76 4.48 -11.27
C ASN A 59 -2.25 4.52 -11.50
N ILE A 60 -1.59 3.38 -11.34
CA ILE A 60 -0.19 3.20 -11.71
C ILE A 60 -0.08 3.43 -13.21
N ARG A 61 0.73 4.40 -13.62
CA ARG A 61 1.00 4.76 -15.01
C ARG A 61 2.48 4.68 -15.29
N GLY A 62 2.84 4.42 -16.54
CA GLY A 62 4.22 4.45 -16.98
C GLY A 62 4.43 3.89 -18.37
N THR A 63 5.66 3.96 -18.87
CA THR A 63 5.99 3.51 -20.22
C THR A 63 6.69 2.16 -20.27
N ARG A 64 7.13 1.63 -19.13
CA ARG A 64 7.77 0.31 -19.04
C ARG A 64 6.80 -0.81 -18.75
N ASP A 65 6.70 -1.72 -19.71
CA ASP A 65 6.02 -2.99 -19.50
C ASP A 65 6.93 -3.97 -18.75
N ALA A 66 6.31 -4.85 -17.96
CA ALA A 66 6.96 -5.99 -17.30
C ALA A 66 8.06 -5.61 -16.28
N THR A 67 8.01 -4.40 -15.72
CA THR A 67 8.77 -4.07 -14.50
C THR A 67 8.10 -4.74 -13.31
N ILE A 68 8.89 -5.30 -12.38
CA ILE A 68 8.39 -5.80 -11.10
C ILE A 68 8.71 -4.74 -10.04
N LEU A 69 7.71 -4.34 -9.26
CA LEU A 69 7.90 -3.50 -8.07
C LEU A 69 7.66 -4.34 -6.82
N LYS A 70 8.63 -4.32 -5.90
CA LYS A 70 8.46 -4.82 -4.55
C LYS A 70 7.90 -3.70 -3.68
N VAL A 71 6.87 -4.01 -2.92
CA VAL A 71 6.19 -3.06 -2.07
C VAL A 71 6.46 -3.46 -0.63
N TYR A 72 7.14 -2.59 0.10
CA TYR A 72 7.41 -2.78 1.52
C TYR A 72 6.60 -1.81 2.35
N VAL A 73 6.24 -2.24 3.55
CA VAL A 73 5.57 -1.42 4.55
C VAL A 73 6.37 -1.44 5.84
N HIS A 74 6.42 -0.29 6.52
CA HIS A 74 7.10 -0.15 7.81
C HIS A 74 6.58 1.10 8.55
N THR A 75 7.04 1.33 9.78
CA THR A 75 6.79 2.59 10.50
C THR A 75 8.04 3.00 11.29
N THR A 76 8.28 4.30 11.38
CA THR A 76 9.37 4.83 12.20
C THR A 76 9.02 4.96 13.68
N GLU A 77 7.73 4.84 14.02
CA GLU A 77 7.19 5.05 15.38
C GLU A 77 7.47 3.89 16.34
N LEU A 78 7.63 2.66 15.80
CA LEU A 78 7.80 1.45 16.59
C LEU A 78 9.12 0.78 16.22
N ALA A 79 9.99 0.56 17.22
CA ALA A 79 11.36 0.08 17.01
C ALA A 79 11.44 -1.23 16.21
N GLU A 80 10.56 -2.19 16.50
CA GLU A 80 10.51 -3.50 15.82
C GLU A 80 10.05 -3.40 14.35
N TRP A 81 9.40 -2.30 13.99
CA TRP A 81 8.83 -2.05 12.68
C TRP A 81 9.57 -0.98 11.88
N GLN A 82 10.76 -0.57 12.35
CA GLN A 82 11.66 0.29 11.57
C GLN A 82 12.32 -0.48 10.40
N VAL A 83 12.31 -1.81 10.45
CA VAL A 83 12.75 -2.67 9.35
C VAL A 83 11.61 -2.81 8.34
N GLU A 84 11.97 -2.92 7.06
CA GLU A 84 11.01 -3.07 5.98
C GLU A 84 10.38 -4.47 5.93
N HIS A 85 9.05 -4.53 5.85
CA HIS A 85 8.31 -5.78 5.66
C HIS A 85 7.74 -5.84 4.26
N LEU A 86 8.10 -6.87 3.49
CA LEU A 86 7.56 -7.07 2.14
C LEU A 86 6.05 -7.34 2.23
N ALA A 87 5.24 -6.45 1.65
CA ALA A 87 3.81 -6.64 1.48
C ALA A 87 3.53 -7.56 0.29
N ASP A 88 4.05 -7.22 -0.90
CA ASP A 88 3.94 -8.05 -2.11
C ASP A 88 4.93 -7.59 -3.20
N SER A 89 4.99 -8.35 -4.29
CA SER A 89 5.65 -7.96 -5.55
C SER A 89 4.61 -7.85 -6.67
N ILE A 90 4.50 -6.66 -7.27
CA ILE A 90 3.56 -6.40 -8.37
C ILE A 90 4.28 -6.43 -9.72
N SER A 91 3.72 -7.18 -10.67
CA SER A 91 4.20 -7.21 -12.06
C SER A 91 3.40 -6.22 -12.90
N LEU A 92 4.09 -5.25 -13.50
CA LEU A 92 3.50 -4.20 -14.32
C LEU A 92 3.36 -4.63 -15.80
N PHE A 93 2.91 -5.85 -16.03
CA PHE A 93 2.68 -6.36 -17.38
C PHE A 93 1.55 -5.57 -18.07
N GLY A 94 1.85 -4.97 -19.23
CA GLY A 94 0.89 -4.17 -19.99
C GLY A 94 0.64 -2.77 -19.45
N LEU A 95 1.47 -2.27 -18.52
CA LEU A 95 1.37 -0.93 -17.95
C LEU A 95 1.27 0.16 -19.01
N ARG A 96 2.07 0.07 -20.07
CA ARG A 96 2.06 1.09 -21.13
C ARG A 96 0.68 1.22 -21.77
N ARG A 97 0.03 0.09 -22.01
CA ARG A 97 -1.33 0.05 -22.59
C ARG A 97 -2.39 0.47 -21.58
N ALA A 98 -2.26 0.08 -20.32
CA ALA A 98 -3.19 0.50 -19.26
C ALA A 98 -3.13 2.03 -19.04
N SER A 99 -1.94 2.61 -19.15
CA SER A 99 -1.69 4.05 -18.93
C SER A 99 -2.41 4.96 -19.92
N SER A 100 -2.78 4.49 -21.11
CA SER A 100 -3.61 5.28 -22.05
C SER A 100 -5.08 5.36 -21.65
N ALA A 101 -5.52 4.57 -20.67
CA ALA A 101 -6.85 4.61 -20.09
C ALA A 101 -6.76 5.08 -18.62
N GLU A 102 -7.13 4.23 -17.66
CA GLU A 102 -7.16 4.57 -16.23
C GLU A 102 -5.86 4.22 -15.48
N GLY A 103 -4.90 3.53 -16.12
CA GLY A 103 -3.72 2.96 -15.46
C GLY A 103 -3.99 1.57 -14.89
N LEU A 104 -3.04 1.05 -14.11
CA LEU A 104 -3.19 -0.20 -13.37
C LEU A 104 -3.52 0.09 -11.90
N THR A 105 -4.41 -0.71 -11.31
CA THR A 105 -4.63 -0.70 -9.86
C THR A 105 -4.23 -2.05 -9.30
N SER A 106 -3.43 -2.03 -8.23
CA SER A 106 -3.00 -3.23 -7.51
C SER A 106 -3.50 -3.19 -6.08
N PHE A 107 -4.03 -4.32 -5.60
CA PHE A 107 -4.50 -4.50 -4.23
C PHE A 107 -3.62 -5.55 -3.55
N LEU A 108 -2.92 -5.16 -2.49
CA LEU A 108 -2.01 -6.02 -1.75
C LEU A 108 -2.64 -6.33 -0.39
N ASP A 109 -2.78 -7.60 -0.05
CA ASP A 109 -3.28 -8.02 1.26
C ASP A 109 -2.18 -7.80 2.31
N ILE A 110 -2.39 -6.82 3.20
CA ILE A 110 -1.47 -6.45 4.28
C ILE A 110 -2.02 -6.87 5.65
N THR A 111 -3.06 -7.70 5.70
CA THR A 111 -3.80 -8.05 6.93
C THR A 111 -2.86 -8.54 8.03
N SER A 112 -2.00 -9.52 7.71
CA SER A 112 -1.07 -10.09 8.70
C SER A 112 -0.05 -9.07 9.19
N ILE A 113 0.43 -8.19 8.30
CA ILE A 113 1.37 -7.14 8.66
C ILE A 113 0.72 -6.15 9.63
N ILE A 114 -0.47 -5.66 9.29
CA ILE A 114 -1.18 -4.68 10.12
C ILE A 114 -1.62 -5.26 11.45
N ASN A 115 -2.01 -6.54 11.49
CA ASN A 115 -2.36 -7.21 12.75
C ASN A 115 -1.14 -7.35 13.67
N ASN A 116 0.03 -7.72 13.13
CA ASN A 116 1.26 -7.80 13.92
C ASN A 116 1.73 -6.39 14.38
N LEU A 117 1.55 -5.38 13.53
CA LEU A 117 1.87 -4.00 13.85
C LEU A 117 0.98 -3.47 14.97
N SER A 118 -0.34 -3.68 14.85
CA SER A 118 -1.33 -3.31 15.87
C SER A 118 -1.14 -4.04 17.20
N ALA A 119 -0.58 -5.25 17.17
CA ALA A 119 -0.20 -6.00 18.38
C ALA A 119 0.98 -5.35 19.14
N THR A 120 1.81 -4.56 18.46
CA THR A 120 3.00 -3.91 19.04
C THR A 120 2.61 -2.61 19.75
N GLY A 121 1.66 -1.87 19.21
CA GLY A 121 1.16 -0.63 19.79
C GLY A 121 0.47 0.28 18.78
N PRO A 122 -0.07 1.43 19.23
CA PRO A 122 -0.64 2.42 18.34
C PRO A 122 0.44 3.07 17.47
N PHE A 123 0.08 3.40 16.24
CA PHE A 123 0.91 4.12 15.28
C PHE A 123 0.03 5.09 14.48
N HIS A 124 0.61 6.17 13.98
CA HIS A 124 -0.14 7.26 13.33
C HIS A 124 0.28 7.45 11.88
N GLN A 125 1.39 6.85 11.46
CA GLN A 125 1.93 6.91 10.12
C GLN A 125 2.46 5.55 9.70
N MET A 126 2.18 5.20 8.44
CA MET A 126 2.77 4.06 7.76
C MET A 126 3.62 4.56 6.60
N ARG A 127 4.83 4.01 6.45
CA ARG A 127 5.66 4.26 5.28
C ARG A 127 5.53 3.10 4.31
N VAL A 128 5.35 3.44 3.03
CA VAL A 128 5.38 2.50 1.91
C VAL A 128 6.63 2.78 1.09
N HIS A 129 7.49 1.79 0.96
CA HIS A 129 8.65 1.84 0.08
C HIS A 129 8.38 1.00 -1.17
N ILE A 130 8.50 1.62 -2.34
CA ILE A 130 8.34 1.00 -3.64
C ILE A 130 9.71 0.81 -4.25
N GLN A 131 10.15 -0.44 -4.38
CA GLN A 131 11.47 -0.79 -4.91
C GLN A 131 11.32 -1.58 -6.22
N PRO A 132 11.76 -1.03 -7.36
CA PRO A 132 11.91 -1.80 -8.59
C PRO A 132 12.87 -2.99 -8.38
N GLU A 133 12.50 -4.17 -8.89
CA GLU A 133 13.40 -5.33 -8.84
C GLU A 133 14.67 -5.11 -9.68
N ARG A 134 14.57 -4.27 -10.71
CA ARG A 134 15.71 -3.76 -11.48
C ARG A 134 15.68 -2.24 -11.44
N VAL A 135 16.84 -1.65 -11.16
CA VAL A 135 17.03 -0.19 -11.14
C VAL A 135 16.47 0.44 -12.42
N LEU A 136 15.60 1.42 -12.25
CA LEU A 136 15.05 2.23 -13.32
C LEU A 136 16.05 3.33 -13.69
N PRO A 137 15.95 3.95 -14.88
CA PRO A 137 16.73 5.16 -15.16
C PRO A 137 16.36 6.30 -14.22
N GLU A 138 17.26 7.27 -14.15
CA GLU A 138 17.15 8.52 -13.39
C GLU A 138 16.17 9.54 -14.01
N THR A 139 15.11 9.05 -14.65
CA THR A 139 14.05 9.86 -15.25
C THR A 139 12.72 9.24 -14.87
N THR A 140 11.75 10.06 -14.47
CA THR A 140 10.40 9.61 -14.10
C THR A 140 9.80 8.74 -15.20
N ASP A 141 9.44 7.50 -14.82
CA ASP A 141 8.87 6.54 -15.76
C ASP A 141 7.63 5.84 -15.21
N ILE A 142 7.57 5.60 -13.89
CA ILE A 142 6.40 5.04 -13.24
C ILE A 142 5.86 6.06 -12.24
N VAL A 143 4.55 6.27 -12.26
CA VAL A 143 3.83 7.17 -11.35
C VAL A 143 2.67 6.41 -10.74
N ILE A 144 2.54 6.49 -9.41
CA ILE A 144 1.38 5.98 -8.66
C ILE A 144 0.59 7.20 -8.21
N GLU A 145 -0.65 7.37 -8.66
CA GLU A 145 -1.41 8.61 -8.38
C GLU A 145 -1.90 8.68 -6.94
N SER A 146 -2.39 7.56 -6.39
CA SER A 146 -2.83 7.50 -5.01
C SER A 146 -2.49 6.17 -4.35
N ILE A 147 -2.28 6.25 -3.03
CA ILE A 147 -2.06 5.08 -2.18
C ILE A 147 -3.13 5.10 -1.09
N ARG A 148 -3.85 4.00 -0.96
CA ARG A 148 -4.98 3.88 -0.04
C ARG A 148 -4.86 2.63 0.81
N ILE A 149 -5.19 2.74 2.08
CA ILE A 149 -5.35 1.61 2.98
C ILE A 149 -6.83 1.50 3.33
N PHE A 150 -7.41 0.31 3.18
CA PHE A 150 -8.82 0.09 3.50
C PHE A 150 -9.06 -1.29 4.10
N LEU A 151 -10.11 -1.36 4.92
CA LEU A 151 -10.65 -2.59 5.50
C LEU A 151 -11.78 -3.12 4.61
N GLU A 152 -11.84 -4.42 4.39
CA GLU A 152 -12.90 -5.14 3.69
C GLU A 152 -13.44 -6.25 4.62
N HIS A 153 -14.76 -6.24 4.83
CA HIS A 153 -15.45 -7.23 5.70
C HIS A 153 -16.01 -8.42 4.91
#